data_AF-A0A7G1PCM3-F1
#
_entry.id   AF-A0A7G1PCM3-F1
#
_cell.length_a   1.000
_cell.length_b   1.000
_cell.length_c   1.000
_cell.angle_alpha   90.00
_cell.angle_beta   90.00
_cell.angle_gamma   90.00
#
_symmetry.space_group_name_H-M   'P 1'
#
loop_
_entity.id
_entity.type
_entity.pdbx_description
1 polymer ?
#
loop_
_entity_poly.entity_id
_entity_poly.type
_entity_poly.pdbx_seq_one_letter_code
_entity_poly.pdbx_strand_id
1 'polypeptide(L)'
;MPDRFFWNWGQDSGPGAEALGDVTGRCVGDLGAGTARHAAHLAVHHQPAHITAVDASPAQHAMASDLYGHLAPRLCLTRCGVLPHLRTSAHTYDVLYSVFGAIGFTEPHELLPAAATALRPGGRLTFSTLAHHLGGAPAHPDVQHTDMSAKTPDGEAAHMHRWVLQEQVWRQLLDETGFTRISTEVLHGQPGRAPSTRSW
;
A
#
# COMPACT_ATOMS: atom_id res chain seq x y z
N MET A 1 -14.99 -2.00 13.76
CA MET A 1 -13.87 -2.47 12.92
C MET A 1 -14.27 -2.36 11.46
N PRO A 2 -13.35 -2.21 10.50
CA PRO A 2 -13.71 -2.16 9.09
C PRO A 2 -14.19 -3.53 8.59
N ASP A 3 -15.43 -3.60 8.11
CA ASP A 3 -16.05 -4.87 7.69
C ASP A 3 -15.59 -5.36 6.31
N ARG A 4 -14.96 -4.48 5.51
CA ARG A 4 -14.58 -4.77 4.12
C ARG A 4 -13.17 -4.29 3.80
N PHE A 5 -12.53 -5.05 2.92
CA PHE A 5 -11.26 -4.72 2.27
C PHE A 5 -11.56 -4.23 0.85
N PHE A 6 -11.02 -3.07 0.46
CA PHE A 6 -11.23 -2.50 -0.88
C PHE A 6 -9.91 -2.13 -1.52
N TRP A 7 -9.83 -2.29 -2.84
CA TRP A 7 -8.60 -2.05 -3.61
C TRP A 7 -8.68 -0.83 -4.52
N ASN A 8 -9.87 -0.30 -4.80
CA ASN A 8 -10.01 0.87 -5.66
C ASN A 8 -9.89 2.20 -4.88
N TRP A 9 -9.62 3.30 -5.60
CA TRP A 9 -9.39 4.61 -4.97
C TRP A 9 -10.62 5.11 -4.20
N GLY A 10 -11.81 4.85 -4.72
CA GLY A 10 -13.08 5.20 -4.07
C GLY A 10 -13.40 4.38 -2.81
N GLN A 11 -12.62 3.34 -2.51
CA GLN A 11 -12.79 2.47 -1.35
C GLN A 11 -14.20 1.84 -1.29
N ASP A 12 -14.68 1.37 -2.44
CA ASP A 12 -16.04 0.85 -2.62
C ASP A 12 -16.15 -0.32 -3.62
N SER A 13 -15.05 -0.70 -4.27
CA SER A 13 -15.02 -1.72 -5.32
C SER A 13 -13.69 -2.49 -5.34
N GLY A 14 -13.63 -3.52 -6.18
CA GLY A 14 -12.53 -4.46 -6.31
C GLY A 14 -12.79 -5.79 -5.60
N PRO A 15 -11.82 -6.72 -5.67
CA PRO A 15 -11.85 -7.94 -4.87
C PRO A 15 -11.82 -7.60 -3.37
N GLY A 16 -12.02 -8.59 -2.52
CA GLY A 16 -11.74 -8.49 -1.09
C GLY A 16 -10.30 -8.83 -0.75
N ALA A 17 -10.09 -9.27 0.50
CA ALA A 17 -8.78 -9.69 0.99
C ALA A 17 -8.25 -10.95 0.28
N GLU A 18 -9.10 -11.72 -0.41
CA GLU A 18 -8.71 -12.91 -1.17
C GLU A 18 -7.67 -12.64 -2.26
N ALA A 19 -7.53 -11.39 -2.73
CA ALA A 19 -6.46 -10.98 -3.63
C ALA A 19 -5.06 -11.21 -3.02
N LEU A 20 -4.93 -11.13 -1.69
CA LEU A 20 -3.70 -11.42 -0.96
C LEU A 20 -3.37 -12.91 -0.92
N GLY A 21 -4.32 -13.78 -1.28
CA GLY A 21 -4.26 -15.22 -0.99
C GLY A 21 -4.64 -15.53 0.45
N ASP A 22 -4.41 -16.76 0.90
CA ASP A 22 -4.66 -17.16 2.28
C ASP A 22 -3.57 -16.60 3.21
N VAL A 23 -3.97 -15.64 4.05
CA VAL A 23 -3.10 -14.98 5.02
C VAL A 23 -3.15 -15.62 6.41
N THR A 24 -3.92 -16.70 6.59
CA THR A 24 -4.03 -17.40 7.88
C THR A 24 -2.65 -17.86 8.35
N GLY A 25 -2.27 -17.47 9.56
CA GLY A 25 -0.96 -17.81 10.13
C GLY A 25 0.25 -17.21 9.39
N ARG A 26 0.06 -16.24 8.48
CA ARG A 26 1.14 -15.59 7.73
C ARG A 26 1.66 -14.33 8.41
N CYS A 27 2.90 -13.97 8.10
CA CYS A 27 3.49 -12.65 8.37
C CYS A 27 3.16 -11.70 7.22
N VAL A 28 2.39 -10.65 7.50
CA VAL A 28 1.88 -9.71 6.50
C VAL A 28 2.45 -8.31 6.73
N GLY A 29 2.80 -7.58 5.68
CA GLY A 29 3.20 -6.17 5.75
C GLY A 29 2.28 -5.26 4.95
N ASP A 30 1.80 -4.17 5.56
CA ASP A 30 1.03 -3.09 4.91
C ASP A 30 1.95 -1.88 4.71
N LEU A 31 2.29 -1.58 3.46
CA LEU A 31 3.28 -0.56 3.09
C LEU A 31 2.60 0.77 2.76
N GLY A 32 2.79 1.78 3.62
CA GLY A 32 2.05 3.03 3.56
C GLY A 32 0.61 2.82 4.03
N ALA A 33 0.48 2.27 5.24
CA ALA A 33 -0.78 1.77 5.79
C ALA A 33 -1.81 2.88 6.11
N GLY A 34 -1.38 4.15 6.13
CA GLY A 34 -2.19 5.26 6.60
C GLY A 34 -2.74 4.98 8.00
N THR A 35 -4.06 5.08 8.15
CA THR A 35 -4.77 4.77 9.41
C THR A 35 -4.80 3.29 9.78
N ALA A 36 -4.15 2.41 9.01
CA ALA A 36 -4.13 0.95 9.20
C ALA A 36 -5.50 0.26 9.08
N ARG A 37 -6.48 0.86 8.40
CA ARG A 37 -7.83 0.27 8.22
C ARG A 37 -7.80 -1.12 7.57
N HIS A 38 -6.95 -1.33 6.57
CA HIS A 38 -6.82 -2.60 5.86
C HIS A 38 -6.17 -3.65 6.75
N ALA A 39 -5.10 -3.28 7.44
CA ALA A 39 -4.42 -4.13 8.40
C ALA A 39 -5.37 -4.53 9.55
N ALA A 40 -6.17 -3.61 10.08
CA ALA A 40 -7.17 -3.90 11.10
C ALA A 40 -8.24 -4.90 10.62
N HIS A 41 -8.73 -4.75 9.38
CA HIS A 41 -9.64 -5.72 8.78
C HIS A 41 -9.02 -7.13 8.72
N LEU A 42 -7.78 -7.25 8.24
CA LEU A 42 -7.07 -8.53 8.18
C LEU A 42 -6.86 -9.13 9.58
N ALA A 43 -6.46 -8.32 10.56
CA ALA A 43 -6.21 -8.77 11.93
C ALA A 43 -7.46 -9.40 12.57
N VAL A 44 -8.63 -8.81 12.31
CA VAL A 44 -9.90 -9.23 12.93
C VAL A 44 -10.50 -10.42 12.17
N HIS A 45 -10.49 -10.40 10.84
CA HIS A 45 -11.31 -11.31 10.04
C HIS A 45 -10.54 -12.47 9.38
N HIS A 46 -9.20 -12.41 9.29
CA HIS A 46 -8.41 -13.35 8.47
C HIS A 46 -7.29 -14.07 9.23
N GLN A 47 -7.21 -13.89 10.56
CA GLN A 47 -6.32 -14.64 11.46
C GLN A 47 -4.84 -14.79 11.01
N PRO A 48 -4.16 -13.71 10.56
CA PRO A 48 -2.72 -13.78 10.30
C PRO A 48 -1.95 -14.02 11.60
N ALA A 49 -0.74 -14.58 11.48
CA ALA A 49 0.15 -14.71 12.63
C ALA A 49 0.58 -13.33 13.11
N HIS A 50 0.92 -12.43 12.19
CA HIS A 50 1.32 -11.07 12.48
C HIS A 50 1.09 -10.14 11.29
N ILE A 51 0.71 -8.89 11.55
CA ILE A 51 0.67 -7.82 10.55
C ILE A 51 1.52 -6.65 11.03
N THR A 52 2.45 -6.19 10.21
CA THR A 52 3.19 -4.95 10.40
C THR A 52 2.65 -3.88 9.48
N ALA A 53 2.00 -2.85 10.03
CA ALA A 53 1.49 -1.70 9.30
C ALA A 53 2.48 -0.54 9.38
N VAL A 54 3.09 -0.19 8.25
CA VAL A 54 4.19 0.77 8.17
C VAL A 54 3.70 2.06 7.55
N ASP A 55 3.88 3.18 8.23
CA ASP A 55 3.61 4.50 7.68
C ASP A 55 4.57 5.56 8.25
N ALA A 56 5.03 6.48 7.41
CA ALA A 56 5.95 7.54 7.84
C ALA A 56 5.24 8.72 8.51
N SER A 57 3.93 8.90 8.26
CA SER A 57 3.18 10.05 8.74
C SER A 57 2.89 9.96 10.24
N PRO A 58 3.34 10.94 11.04
CA PRO A 58 3.02 11.00 12.46
C PRO A 58 1.51 11.06 12.73
N ALA A 59 0.77 11.81 11.90
CA ALA A 59 -0.68 11.96 12.05
C ALA A 59 -1.42 10.65 11.76
N GLN A 60 -1.01 9.92 10.72
CA GLN A 60 -1.59 8.61 10.40
C GLN A 60 -1.30 7.59 11.50
N HIS A 61 -0.06 7.56 12.00
CA HIS A 61 0.32 6.66 13.06
C HIS A 61 -0.44 6.94 14.37
N ALA A 62 -0.63 8.21 14.75
CA ALA A 62 -1.42 8.57 15.91
C ALA A 62 -2.88 8.09 15.76
N MET A 63 -3.51 8.39 14.62
CA MET A 63 -4.88 7.95 14.35
C MET A 63 -5.03 6.43 14.32
N ALA A 64 -4.08 5.72 13.69
CA ALA A 64 -4.06 4.26 13.68
C ALA A 64 -3.92 3.69 15.09
N SER A 65 -3.07 4.29 15.93
CA SER A 65 -2.86 3.87 17.31
C SER A 65 -4.12 4.03 18.15
N ASP A 66 -4.80 5.18 18.02
CA ASP A 66 -6.05 5.45 18.72
C ASP A 66 -7.18 4.50 18.29
N LEU A 67 -7.31 4.25 16.99
CA LEU A 67 -8.39 3.42 16.44
C LEU A 67 -8.15 1.92 16.66
N TYR A 68 -6.91 1.46 16.51
CA TYR A 68 -6.60 0.03 16.30
C TYR A 68 -5.46 -0.50 17.17
N GLY A 69 -4.85 0.33 18.05
CA GLY A 69 -3.74 -0.11 18.91
C GLY A 69 -4.08 -1.30 19.83
N HIS A 70 -5.36 -1.44 20.19
CA HIS A 70 -5.85 -2.56 21.00
C HIS A 70 -5.84 -3.93 20.26
N LEU A 71 -5.53 -3.95 18.95
CA LEU A 71 -5.36 -5.19 18.17
C LEU A 71 -3.94 -5.79 18.29
N ALA A 72 -3.05 -5.17 19.06
CA ALA A 72 -1.77 -5.75 19.42
C ALA A 72 -1.95 -7.06 20.24
N PRO A 73 -1.05 -8.04 20.11
CA PRO A 73 0.18 -8.02 19.29
C PRO A 73 -0.02 -8.46 17.83
N ARG A 74 -1.25 -8.78 17.41
CA ARG A 74 -1.51 -9.27 16.05
C ARG A 74 -1.27 -8.18 15.01
N LEU A 75 -1.65 -6.94 15.31
CA LEU A 75 -1.35 -5.75 14.50
C LEU A 75 -0.27 -4.91 15.19
N CYS A 76 0.87 -4.75 14.55
CA CYS A 76 1.94 -3.85 14.95
C CYS A 76 1.92 -2.60 14.06
N LEU A 77 1.80 -1.43 14.69
CA LEU A 77 1.83 -0.14 14.00
C LEU A 77 3.25 0.42 14.08
N THR A 78 3.90 0.62 12.93
CA THR A 78 5.29 1.06 12.86
C THR A 78 5.39 2.42 12.17
N ARG A 79 5.81 3.45 12.93
CA ARG A 79 6.05 4.79 12.39
C ARG A 79 7.46 4.91 11.82
N CYS A 80 7.62 4.63 10.54
CA CYS A 80 8.89 4.80 9.84
C CYS A 80 8.71 4.88 8.31
N GLY A 81 9.77 5.28 7.61
CA GLY A 81 9.82 5.20 6.16
C GLY A 81 9.86 3.75 5.68
N VAL A 82 9.18 3.47 4.57
CA VAL A 82 9.07 2.12 4.01
C VAL A 82 10.42 1.51 3.63
N LEU A 83 11.33 2.30 3.04
CA LEU A 83 12.63 1.81 2.58
C LEU A 83 13.55 1.41 3.74
N PRO A 84 13.77 2.27 4.77
CA PRO A 84 14.48 1.85 5.98
C PRO A 84 13.91 0.58 6.59
N HIS A 85 12.59 0.46 6.67
CA HIS A 85 11.92 -0.71 7.22
C HIS A 85 12.18 -2.00 6.43
N LEU A 86 11.97 -1.96 5.11
CA LEU A 86 12.17 -3.14 4.26
C LEU A 86 13.64 -3.59 4.25
N ARG A 87 14.59 -2.65 4.27
CA ARG A 87 16.03 -2.95 4.32
C ARG A 87 16.46 -3.70 5.58
N THR A 88 15.71 -3.58 6.68
CA THR A 88 15.97 -4.31 7.93
C THR A 88 15.06 -5.54 8.12
N SER A 89 14.20 -5.85 7.16
CA SER A 89 13.17 -6.90 7.26
C SER A 89 13.37 -8.04 6.26
N ALA A 90 14.62 -8.38 5.93
CA ALA A 90 14.92 -9.46 4.98
C ALA A 90 14.21 -10.77 5.37
N HIS A 91 13.58 -11.43 4.39
CA HIS A 91 12.87 -12.70 4.54
C HIS A 91 11.87 -12.77 5.72
N THR A 92 11.24 -11.65 6.03
CA THR A 92 10.29 -11.53 7.15
C THR A 92 8.85 -11.81 6.71
N TYR A 93 8.48 -11.38 5.51
CA TYR A 93 7.07 -11.38 5.08
C TYR A 93 6.75 -12.54 4.16
N ASP A 94 5.57 -13.14 4.36
CA ASP A 94 4.96 -14.04 3.39
C ASP A 94 4.15 -13.24 2.36
N VAL A 95 3.54 -12.14 2.81
CA VAL A 95 2.71 -11.25 1.98
C VAL A 95 3.06 -9.80 2.30
N LEU A 96 3.35 -9.02 1.27
CA LEU A 96 3.41 -7.56 1.32
C LEU A 96 2.27 -6.99 0.50
N TYR A 97 1.63 -5.94 1.00
CA TYR A 97 0.67 -5.20 0.22
C TYR A 97 0.76 -3.69 0.39
N SER A 98 0.24 -2.95 -0.59
CA SER A 98 0.18 -1.49 -0.58
C SER A 98 -1.08 -1.02 -1.29
N VAL A 99 -2.04 -0.46 -0.55
CA VAL A 99 -3.31 0.06 -1.12
C VAL A 99 -3.23 1.58 -1.22
N PHE A 100 -2.87 2.10 -2.39
CA PHE A 100 -2.54 3.52 -2.62
C PHE A 100 -1.56 4.13 -1.61
N GLY A 101 -0.75 3.26 -1.00
CA GLY A 101 0.28 3.59 -0.04
C GLY A 101 1.63 3.70 -0.72
N ALA A 102 2.66 3.20 -0.04
CA ALA A 102 4.06 3.51 -0.35
C ALA A 102 4.48 3.17 -1.78
N ILE A 103 3.85 2.18 -2.43
CA ILE A 103 4.12 1.82 -3.83
C ILE A 103 4.02 3.01 -4.80
N GLY A 104 3.12 3.95 -4.54
CA GLY A 104 2.91 5.12 -5.39
C GLY A 104 3.76 6.33 -4.99
N PHE A 105 4.49 6.27 -3.87
CA PHE A 105 5.16 7.42 -3.23
C PHE A 105 6.64 7.18 -2.96
N THR A 106 7.21 6.10 -3.48
CA THR A 106 8.63 5.75 -3.31
C THR A 106 9.18 5.34 -4.66
N GLU A 107 10.44 5.72 -4.93
CA GLU A 107 11.15 5.38 -6.16
C GLU A 107 11.08 3.87 -6.43
N PRO A 108 10.39 3.42 -7.51
CA PRO A 108 10.17 2.01 -7.78
C PRO A 108 11.44 1.17 -7.88
N HIS A 109 12.51 1.74 -8.45
CA HIS A 109 13.80 1.04 -8.56
C HIS A 109 14.49 0.79 -7.22
N GLU A 110 14.11 1.53 -6.16
CA GLU A 110 14.56 1.23 -4.80
C GLU A 110 13.57 0.35 -4.04
N LEU A 111 12.28 0.63 -4.19
CA LEU A 111 11.22 -0.01 -3.41
C LEU A 111 11.06 -1.49 -3.78
N LEU A 112 10.98 -1.81 -5.07
CA LEU A 112 10.66 -3.17 -5.51
C LEU A 112 11.77 -4.17 -5.12
N PRO A 113 13.09 -3.87 -5.30
CA PRO A 113 14.14 -4.76 -4.84
C PRO A 113 14.15 -4.94 -3.31
N ALA A 114 13.87 -3.87 -2.55
CA ALA A 114 13.76 -3.95 -1.10
C ALA A 114 12.57 -4.81 -0.67
N ALA A 115 11.42 -4.69 -1.34
CA ALA A 115 10.25 -5.52 -1.10
C ALA A 115 10.51 -7.00 -1.45
N ALA A 116 11.17 -7.26 -2.58
CA ALA A 116 11.55 -8.62 -2.99
C ALA A 116 12.49 -9.28 -1.97
N THR A 117 13.45 -8.54 -1.42
CA THR A 117 14.36 -9.02 -0.37
C THR A 117 13.64 -9.26 0.96
N ALA A 118 12.69 -8.39 1.31
CA ALA A 118 11.91 -8.51 2.55
C ALA A 118 10.92 -9.69 2.53
N LEU A 119 10.51 -10.13 1.34
CA LEU A 119 9.70 -11.33 1.15
C LEU A 119 10.53 -12.60 1.37
N ARG A 120 9.88 -13.62 1.94
CA ARG A 120 10.39 -14.99 1.92
C ARG A 120 10.34 -15.55 0.49
N PRO A 121 11.16 -16.57 0.16
CA PRO A 121 11.01 -17.28 -1.12
C PRO A 121 9.57 -17.74 -1.35
N GLY A 122 9.00 -17.39 -2.50
CA GLY A 122 7.59 -17.68 -2.83
C GLY A 122 6.57 -16.71 -2.19
N GLY A 123 7.03 -15.66 -1.51
CA GLY A 123 6.18 -14.61 -0.98
C GLY A 123 5.49 -13.78 -2.06
N ARG A 124 4.44 -13.06 -1.66
CA ARG A 124 3.56 -12.31 -2.57
C ARG A 124 3.65 -10.81 -2.31
N LEU A 125 3.75 -10.03 -3.39
CA LEU A 125 3.47 -8.60 -3.38
C LEU A 125 2.14 -8.35 -4.10
N THR A 126 1.24 -7.57 -3.49
CA THR A 126 -0.04 -7.17 -4.09
C THR A 126 -0.30 -5.70 -3.82
N PHE A 127 -0.63 -4.90 -4.82
CA PHE A 127 -0.82 -3.47 -4.61
C PHE A 127 -1.88 -2.87 -5.51
N SER A 128 -2.36 -1.69 -5.11
CA SER A 128 -3.18 -0.83 -5.95
C SER A 128 -2.60 0.56 -5.99
N THR A 129 -2.59 1.13 -7.19
CA THR A 129 -2.09 2.46 -7.49
C THR A 129 -3.00 3.13 -8.50
N LEU A 130 -2.75 4.41 -8.79
CA LEU A 130 -3.51 5.13 -9.80
C LEU A 130 -3.14 4.66 -11.20
N ALA A 131 -4.16 4.33 -12.00
CA ALA A 131 -4.01 4.06 -13.43
C ALA A 131 -4.00 5.33 -14.29
N HIS A 132 -4.42 6.47 -13.73
CA HIS A 132 -4.40 7.81 -14.33
C HIS A 132 -4.28 8.85 -13.21
N HIS A 133 -3.79 10.04 -13.53
CA HIS A 133 -3.72 11.13 -12.55
C HIS A 133 -5.13 11.52 -12.10
N LEU A 134 -5.26 12.05 -10.88
CA LEU A 134 -6.58 12.46 -10.33
C LEU A 134 -7.31 13.51 -11.20
N GLY A 135 -6.58 14.29 -12.00
CA GLY A 135 -7.14 15.22 -12.98
C GLY A 135 -7.53 14.59 -14.33
N GLY A 136 -7.44 13.27 -14.48
CA GLY A 136 -7.73 12.54 -15.71
C GLY A 136 -6.58 12.44 -16.72
N ALA A 137 -5.43 13.08 -16.44
CA ALA A 137 -4.27 12.96 -17.31
C ALA A 137 -3.76 11.50 -17.36
N PRO A 138 -3.28 11.02 -18.51
CA PRO A 138 -2.74 9.66 -18.65
C PRO A 138 -1.54 9.42 -17.73
N ALA A 139 -1.40 8.18 -17.25
CA ALA A 139 -0.21 7.77 -16.52
C ALA A 139 1.06 7.82 -17.39
N HIS A 140 2.22 7.97 -16.74
CA HIS A 140 3.51 8.07 -17.43
C HIS A 140 3.87 6.75 -18.15
N PRO A 141 4.37 6.83 -19.40
CA PRO A 141 4.82 5.66 -20.16
C PRO A 141 6.23 5.20 -19.76
N ASP A 142 6.92 5.96 -18.92
CA ASP A 142 8.26 5.68 -18.39
C ASP A 142 8.27 5.88 -16.87
N VAL A 143 9.36 5.48 -16.19
CA VAL A 143 9.52 5.66 -14.75
C VAL A 143 9.76 7.14 -14.42
N GLN A 144 8.67 7.86 -14.24
CA GLN A 144 8.66 9.29 -13.89
C GLN A 144 7.65 9.55 -12.79
N HIS A 145 7.98 10.51 -11.93
CA HIS A 145 7.05 10.98 -10.91
C HIS A 145 6.38 12.28 -11.35
N THR A 146 5.24 12.56 -10.71
CA THR A 146 4.63 13.88 -10.71
C THR A 146 4.76 14.49 -9.33
N ASP A 147 5.14 15.75 -9.30
CA ASP A 147 5.15 16.54 -8.07
C ASP A 147 3.72 16.80 -7.60
N MET A 148 3.49 16.51 -6.33
CA MET A 148 2.26 16.80 -5.63
C MET A 148 2.54 17.76 -4.50
N SER A 149 1.74 18.82 -4.43
CA SER A 149 1.68 19.65 -3.23
C SER A 149 0.84 18.94 -2.19
N ALA A 150 1.44 18.69 -1.04
CA ALA A 150 0.76 18.29 0.19
C ALA A 150 0.84 19.45 1.18
N LYS A 151 -0.01 19.42 2.20
CA LYS A 151 0.12 20.29 3.37
C LYS A 151 0.62 19.46 4.54
N THR A 152 1.60 19.97 5.27
CA THR A 152 1.94 19.40 6.57
C THR A 152 0.81 19.67 7.57
N PRO A 153 0.78 18.96 8.72
CA PRO A 153 -0.16 19.29 9.80
C PRO A 153 -0.09 20.75 10.26
N ASP A 154 1.08 21.38 10.12
CA ASP A 154 1.30 22.80 10.46
C ASP A 154 0.87 23.76 9.34
N GLY A 155 0.35 23.24 8.23
CA GLY A 155 -0.13 24.03 7.08
C GLY A 155 0.93 24.41 6.05
N GLU A 156 2.19 24.01 6.26
CA GLU A 156 3.30 24.28 5.35
C GLU A 156 3.20 23.44 4.08
N ALA A 157 3.65 24.00 2.96
CA ALA A 157 3.71 23.29 1.70
C ALA A 157 4.79 22.20 1.76
N ALA A 158 4.37 20.94 1.60
CA ALA A 158 5.26 19.81 1.41
C ALA A 158 5.21 19.38 -0.05
N HIS A 159 6.37 19.08 -0.64
CA HIS A 159 6.45 18.48 -1.96
C HIS A 159 6.59 16.98 -1.81
N MET A 160 5.69 16.23 -2.45
CA MET A 160 5.73 14.78 -2.49
C MET A 160 5.77 14.33 -3.94
N HIS A 161 6.57 13.32 -4.23
CA HIS A 161 6.58 12.69 -5.54
C HIS A 161 5.55 11.56 -5.58
N ARG A 162 4.86 11.43 -6.70
CA ARG A 162 3.97 10.30 -6.96
C ARG A 162 4.25 9.65 -8.30
N TRP A 163 4.45 8.34 -8.28
CA TRP A 163 4.58 7.52 -9.48
C TRP A 163 3.19 7.04 -9.89
N VAL A 164 2.68 7.65 -10.96
CA VAL A 164 1.45 7.25 -11.65
C VAL A 164 1.90 6.70 -12.99
N LEU A 165 2.16 5.40 -13.04
CA LEU A 165 2.79 4.73 -14.18
C LEU A 165 1.78 3.85 -14.90
N GLN A 166 1.95 3.73 -16.22
CA GLN A 166 1.14 2.81 -17.02
C GLN A 166 1.36 1.37 -16.58
N GLU A 167 0.35 0.53 -16.80
CA GLU A 167 0.38 -0.89 -16.45
C GLU A 167 1.64 -1.60 -16.95
N GLN A 168 2.00 -1.36 -18.22
CA GLN A 168 3.18 -1.97 -18.84
C GLN A 168 4.50 -1.61 -18.14
N VAL A 169 4.62 -0.39 -17.60
CA VAL A 169 5.79 0.06 -16.85
C VAL A 169 5.88 -0.66 -15.51
N TRP A 170 4.75 -0.77 -14.80
CA TRP A 170 4.70 -1.56 -13.56
C TRP A 170 5.07 -3.03 -13.80
N ARG A 171 4.55 -3.63 -14.87
CA ARG A 171 4.86 -5.02 -15.22
C ARG A 171 6.33 -5.22 -15.53
N GLN A 172 6.93 -4.32 -16.30
CA GLN A 172 8.37 -4.35 -16.60
C GLN A 172 9.21 -4.24 -15.33
N LEU A 173 8.92 -3.24 -14.48
CA LEU A 173 9.63 -3.04 -13.21
C LEU A 173 9.57 -4.27 -12.29
N LEU A 174 8.39 -4.91 -12.20
CA LEU A 174 8.21 -6.13 -11.41
C LEU A 174 9.01 -7.31 -11.98
N ASP A 175 8.98 -7.49 -13.31
CA ASP A 175 9.70 -8.57 -14.00
C ASP A 175 11.22 -8.40 -13.86
N GLU A 176 11.74 -7.20 -14.09
CA GLU A 176 13.16 -6.86 -13.92
C GLU A 176 13.65 -7.05 -12.47
N THR A 177 12.77 -6.87 -11.49
CA THR A 177 13.07 -7.14 -10.07
C THR A 177 13.05 -8.63 -9.73
N GLY A 178 12.49 -9.48 -10.61
CA GLY A 178 12.39 -10.93 -10.42
C GLY A 178 11.06 -11.42 -9.86
N PHE A 179 10.02 -10.58 -9.81
CA PHE A 179 8.67 -11.06 -9.54
C PHE A 179 8.14 -11.88 -10.72
N THR A 180 7.37 -12.92 -10.43
CA THR A 180 6.79 -13.81 -11.44
C THR A 180 5.28 -13.92 -11.26
N ARG A 181 4.58 -14.49 -12.25
CA ARG A 181 3.10 -14.62 -12.25
C ARG A 181 2.41 -13.26 -12.06
N ILE A 182 2.94 -12.24 -12.72
CA ILE A 182 2.45 -10.86 -12.64
C ILE A 182 1.07 -10.79 -13.32
N SER A 183 0.06 -10.36 -12.57
CA SER A 183 -1.28 -10.05 -13.09
C SER A 183 -1.68 -8.63 -12.68
N THR A 184 -2.43 -7.99 -13.55
CA THR A 184 -2.85 -6.59 -13.45
C THR A 184 -4.31 -6.50 -13.85
N GLU A 185 -5.05 -5.63 -13.17
CA GLU A 185 -6.45 -5.34 -13.46
C GLU A 185 -6.72 -3.87 -13.18
N VAL A 186 -7.49 -3.22 -14.05
CA VAL A 186 -7.95 -1.85 -13.83
C VAL A 186 -9.28 -1.88 -13.10
N LEU A 187 -9.29 -1.39 -11.85
CA LEU A 187 -10.50 -1.30 -11.04
C LEU A 187 -11.21 0.04 -11.25
N HIS A 188 -12.46 -0.02 -11.70
CA HIS A 188 -13.30 1.16 -11.82
C HIS A 188 -14.06 1.46 -10.51
N GLY A 189 -14.26 2.75 -10.22
CA GLY A 189 -15.18 3.18 -9.17
C GLY A 189 -16.64 2.93 -9.56
N GLN A 190 -17.52 2.79 -8.57
CA GLN A 190 -18.95 2.71 -8.83
C GLN A 190 -19.47 4.05 -9.38
N PRO A 191 -20.23 4.07 -10.50
CA PRO A 191 -20.83 5.31 -10.98
C PRO A 191 -21.76 5.91 -9.94
N GLY A 192 -21.62 7.22 -9.65
CA GLY A 192 -22.53 7.97 -8.80
C GLY A 192 -22.16 8.06 -7.31
N ARG A 193 -21.10 7.39 -6.85
CA ARG A 193 -20.53 7.65 -5.53
C ARG A 193 -19.37 8.62 -5.69
N ALA A 194 -19.53 9.85 -5.18
CA ALA A 194 -18.41 10.78 -5.13
C ALA A 194 -17.23 10.10 -4.41
N PRO A 195 -15.99 10.22 -4.90
CA PRO A 195 -14.85 9.79 -4.12
C PRO A 195 -14.98 10.45 -2.75
N SER A 196 -14.91 9.68 -1.67
CA SER A 196 -14.77 10.28 -0.35
C SER A 196 -13.40 10.95 -0.34
N THR A 197 -13.35 12.21 -0.77
CA THR A 197 -12.22 13.10 -0.57
C THR A 197 -12.11 13.32 0.92
N ARG A 198 -11.43 12.40 1.61
CA ARG A 198 -10.76 12.74 2.85
C ARG A 198 -9.42 13.31 2.43
N SER A 199 -9.38 14.62 2.35
CA SER A 199 -8.14 15.39 2.30
C SER A 199 -7.33 15.00 3.54
N TRP A 200 -6.06 14.64 3.32
CA TRP A 200 -5.07 14.37 4.36
C TRP A 200 -4.74 15.65 5.13
#